data_AF-A0A7X7BD36-F1
#
_entry.id   AF-A0A7X7BD36-F1
#
_cell.length_a   1.000
_cell.length_b   1.000
_cell.length_c   1.000
_cell.angle_alpha   90.00
_cell.angle_beta   90.00
_cell.angle_gamma   90.00
#
_symmetry.space_group_name_H-M   'P 1'
#
loop_
_entity.id
_entity.type
_entity.pdbx_description
1 polymer ?
#
loop_
_entity_poly.entity_id
_entity_poly.type
_entity_poly.pdbx_seq_one_letter_code
_entity_poly.pdbx_strand_id
1 'polypeptide(L)'
;MRRMGLRRVAAWLVSGVAACAFAEREFYVAAEAETDGDGSRRRPYQNLAQARDAIRAARKDGSLAGGEAVTVLVGPGVYRQQAAFELNAEDGGSEGAPVVYRAQKRGQARLHGGVTLDAAAFAAVTDPAVLARLEPAARGQVRVCELSHLATDAFPPFKTAYRGVPAAPWLYVDRRPMTLARWPNADAPEAGWASFAKAVDSGLPKPDSPDPALRKARPGAFEFDDPRPARWNLEQGVWLLGYWTHDWSDEVIRVAAYDRDKRVITLAAPHNYGIMGGTWGAAKRRFFALNALEELDVPGEWYLDRAAKRLYLYPEGPLKDASIVLATLTEPLVKIEGTRHLSFIELAFEFGHAS
;
A
#
# COMPACT_ATOMS: atom_id res chain seq x y z
N MET A 1 -75.50 32.68 30.62
CA MET A 1 -74.13 32.13 30.49
C MET A 1 -74.13 30.96 29.53
N ARG A 2 -73.57 31.10 28.32
CA ARG A 2 -72.81 30.07 27.59
C ARG A 2 -72.17 30.71 26.36
N ARG A 3 -70.88 30.43 26.19
CA ARG A 3 -69.89 31.18 25.39
C ARG A 3 -69.96 30.86 23.90
N MET A 4 -69.67 31.89 23.11
CA MET A 4 -69.41 31.90 21.67
C MET A 4 -67.99 31.39 21.40
N GLY A 5 -67.82 30.45 20.45
CA GLY A 5 -66.52 29.90 20.04
C GLY A 5 -66.19 30.29 18.60
N LEU A 6 -65.23 31.21 18.42
CA LEU A 6 -64.71 31.67 17.14
C LEU A 6 -63.61 30.68 16.66
N ARG A 7 -63.78 30.02 15.51
CA ARG A 7 -62.72 29.22 14.86
C ARG A 7 -62.01 30.08 13.81
N ARG A 8 -60.72 30.35 14.04
CA ARG A 8 -59.80 30.98 13.08
C ARG A 8 -59.35 29.94 12.05
N VAL A 9 -59.46 30.26 10.76
CA VAL A 9 -58.86 29.50 9.65
C VAL A 9 -57.48 30.11 9.37
N ALA A 10 -56.43 29.31 9.46
CA ALA A 10 -55.07 29.70 9.10
C ALA A 10 -54.78 29.25 7.66
N ALA A 11 -54.50 30.21 6.78
CA ALA A 11 -54.04 29.96 5.42
C ALA A 11 -52.52 29.70 5.43
N TRP A 12 -52.10 28.53 4.95
CA TRP A 12 -50.70 28.21 4.75
C TRP A 12 -50.29 28.61 3.32
N LEU A 13 -49.45 29.64 3.22
CA LEU A 13 -48.72 29.98 1.99
C LEU A 13 -47.60 28.96 1.80
N VAL A 14 -47.73 28.10 0.79
CA VAL A 14 -46.64 27.26 0.31
C VAL A 14 -45.80 28.12 -0.63
N SER A 15 -44.67 28.65 -0.13
CA SER A 15 -43.64 29.22 -1.00
C SER A 15 -42.95 28.09 -1.75
N GLY A 16 -43.24 27.99 -3.05
CA GLY A 16 -42.50 27.12 -3.96
C GLY A 16 -41.05 27.62 -4.08
N VAL A 17 -40.09 26.81 -3.65
CA VAL A 17 -38.69 26.99 -4.00
C VAL A 17 -38.57 26.64 -5.48
N ALA A 18 -38.39 27.66 -6.32
CA ALA A 18 -37.97 27.46 -7.70
C ALA A 18 -36.55 26.89 -7.66
N ALA A 19 -36.41 25.58 -7.93
CA ALA A 19 -35.12 25.00 -8.24
C ALA A 19 -34.67 25.58 -9.58
N CYS A 20 -33.73 26.53 -9.55
CA CYS A 20 -32.97 26.89 -10.73
C CYS A 20 -32.24 25.62 -11.20
N ALA A 21 -32.74 24.99 -12.25
CA ALA A 21 -32.01 23.96 -12.96
C ALA A 21 -30.79 24.64 -13.61
N PHE A 22 -29.65 24.62 -12.92
CA PHE A 22 -28.38 24.94 -13.54
C PHE A 22 -28.14 23.93 -14.66
N ALA A 23 -27.65 24.39 -15.81
CA ALA A 23 -27.27 23.50 -16.90
C ALA A 23 -26.17 22.56 -16.41
N GLU A 24 -26.41 21.26 -16.48
CA GLU A 24 -25.48 20.22 -16.07
C GLU A 24 -24.91 19.53 -17.31
N ARG A 25 -23.59 19.43 -17.37
CA ARG A 25 -22.86 18.68 -18.39
C ARG A 25 -22.49 17.31 -17.86
N GLU A 26 -22.90 16.26 -18.57
CA GLU A 26 -22.50 14.90 -18.26
C GLU A 26 -21.35 14.43 -19.16
N PHE A 27 -20.35 13.79 -18.54
CA PHE A 27 -19.34 12.99 -19.23
C PHE A 27 -19.39 11.55 -18.72
N TYR A 28 -19.11 10.58 -19.58
CA TYR A 28 -19.15 9.16 -19.26
C TYR A 28 -17.75 8.56 -19.33
N VAL A 29 -17.43 7.70 -18.36
CA VAL A 29 -16.16 6.98 -18.28
C VAL A 29 -16.45 5.49 -18.14
N ALA A 30 -15.83 4.63 -18.94
CA ALA A 30 -15.96 3.17 -18.87
C ALA A 30 -14.60 2.49 -19.04
N ALA A 31 -14.26 1.53 -18.16
CA ALA A 31 -12.93 0.93 -18.10
C ALA A 31 -12.51 0.22 -19.39
N GLU A 32 -13.46 -0.41 -20.07
CA GLU A 32 -13.27 -1.15 -21.34
C GLU A 32 -13.74 -0.34 -22.56
N ALA A 33 -13.74 1.00 -22.49
CA ALA A 33 -14.11 1.83 -23.63
C ALA A 33 -13.06 1.76 -24.74
N GLU A 34 -13.51 1.98 -25.98
CA GLU A 34 -12.63 2.18 -27.13
C GLU A 34 -11.71 3.40 -26.93
N THR A 35 -10.59 3.43 -27.63
CA THR A 35 -9.70 4.60 -27.64
C THR A 35 -10.41 5.81 -28.26
N ASP A 36 -9.97 7.01 -27.88
CA ASP A 36 -10.44 8.28 -28.45
C ASP A 36 -11.95 8.54 -28.27
N GLY A 37 -12.54 8.05 -27.18
CA GLY A 37 -13.90 8.39 -26.76
C GLY A 37 -14.10 9.92 -26.63
N ASP A 38 -15.32 10.39 -26.88
CA ASP A 38 -15.70 11.81 -26.80
C ASP A 38 -16.42 12.17 -25.48
N GLY A 39 -16.48 11.21 -24.54
CA GLY A 39 -17.13 11.37 -23.25
C GLY A 39 -18.65 11.28 -23.30
N SER A 40 -19.25 11.05 -24.47
CA SER A 40 -20.68 10.75 -24.57
C SER A 40 -20.98 9.36 -24.02
N ARG A 41 -22.26 9.10 -23.71
CA ARG A 41 -22.72 7.76 -23.33
C ARG A 41 -22.43 6.67 -24.37
N ARG A 42 -22.32 7.04 -25.65
CA ARG A 42 -22.05 6.11 -26.76
C ARG A 42 -20.55 5.86 -26.96
N ARG A 43 -19.71 6.86 -26.66
CA ARG A 43 -18.25 6.79 -26.79
C ARG A 43 -17.60 7.37 -25.53
N PRO A 44 -17.73 6.68 -24.38
CA PRO A 44 -17.21 7.17 -23.10
C PRO A 44 -15.68 7.27 -23.13
N TYR A 45 -15.12 8.09 -22.24
CA TYR A 45 -13.68 8.07 -21.96
C TYR A 45 -13.27 6.76 -21.28
N GLN A 46 -12.00 6.38 -21.42
CA GLN A 46 -11.43 5.17 -20.81
C GLN A 46 -11.08 5.36 -19.33
N ASN A 47 -10.74 6.58 -18.92
CA ASN A 47 -10.31 6.88 -17.57
C ASN A 47 -10.68 8.30 -17.11
N LEU A 48 -10.49 8.56 -15.82
CA LEU A 48 -10.83 9.85 -15.20
C LEU A 48 -9.93 10.99 -15.67
N ALA A 49 -8.67 10.70 -16.06
CA ALA A 49 -7.75 11.72 -16.57
C ALA A 49 -8.23 12.30 -17.91
N GLN A 50 -8.69 11.45 -18.83
CA GLN A 50 -9.31 11.89 -20.08
C GLN A 50 -10.54 12.77 -19.83
N ALA A 51 -11.41 12.40 -18.86
CA ALA A 51 -12.56 13.22 -18.51
C ALA A 51 -12.14 14.59 -17.95
N ARG A 52 -11.17 14.63 -17.03
CA ARG A 52 -10.59 15.86 -16.49
C ARG A 52 -10.04 16.75 -17.61
N ASP A 53 -9.21 16.18 -18.48
CA ASP A 53 -8.53 16.92 -19.54
C ASP A 53 -9.54 17.49 -20.56
N ALA A 54 -10.61 16.75 -20.85
CA ALA A 54 -11.71 17.22 -21.68
C ALA A 54 -12.52 18.36 -21.02
N ILE A 55 -12.78 18.28 -19.72
CA ILE A 55 -13.44 19.37 -18.97
C ILE A 55 -12.58 20.64 -19.03
N ARG A 56 -11.26 20.52 -18.83
CA ARG A 56 -10.31 21.63 -18.94
C ARG A 56 -10.33 22.23 -20.35
N ALA A 57 -10.27 21.39 -21.38
CA ALA A 57 -10.32 21.84 -22.77
C ALA A 57 -11.63 22.57 -23.09
N ALA A 58 -12.77 22.01 -22.69
CA ALA A 58 -14.09 22.59 -22.92
C ALA A 58 -14.29 23.95 -22.21
N ARG A 59 -13.70 24.11 -21.01
CA ARG A 59 -13.68 25.41 -20.32
C ARG A 59 -12.81 26.42 -21.04
N LYS A 60 -11.66 25.98 -21.54
CA LYS A 60 -10.69 26.83 -22.24
C LYS A 60 -11.21 27.31 -23.60
N ASP A 61 -11.93 26.45 -24.34
CA ASP A 61 -12.50 26.80 -25.64
C ASP A 61 -13.90 27.43 -25.55
N GLY A 62 -14.50 27.46 -24.36
CA GLY A 62 -15.79 28.09 -24.08
C GLY A 62 -17.00 27.22 -24.40
N SER A 63 -16.82 25.96 -24.81
CA SER A 63 -17.91 25.00 -25.02
C SER A 63 -18.55 24.49 -23.72
N LEU A 64 -17.87 24.71 -22.59
CA LEU A 64 -18.39 24.54 -21.23
C LEU A 64 -18.25 25.84 -20.44
N ALA A 65 -19.37 26.49 -20.12
CA ALA A 65 -19.34 27.73 -19.37
C ALA A 65 -18.95 27.51 -17.90
N GLY A 66 -18.29 28.49 -17.27
CA GLY A 66 -17.87 28.40 -15.87
C GLY A 66 -19.02 28.27 -14.85
N GLY A 67 -20.26 28.54 -15.25
CA GLY A 67 -21.47 28.33 -14.45
C GLY A 67 -22.22 27.03 -14.72
N GLU A 68 -21.71 26.16 -15.60
CA GLU A 68 -22.28 24.83 -15.85
C GLU A 68 -21.72 23.83 -14.83
N ALA A 69 -22.63 23.11 -14.15
CA ALA A 69 -22.25 21.98 -13.31
C ALA A 69 -21.71 20.83 -14.18
N VAL A 70 -20.80 20.02 -13.66
CA VAL A 70 -20.26 18.86 -14.38
C VAL A 70 -20.42 17.61 -13.55
N THR A 71 -20.99 16.57 -14.15
CA THR A 71 -20.99 15.22 -13.58
C THR A 71 -20.27 14.24 -14.51
N VAL A 72 -19.20 13.63 -14.00
CA VAL A 72 -18.49 12.52 -14.63
C VAL A 72 -19.07 11.21 -14.09
N LEU A 73 -19.87 10.54 -14.91
CA LEU A 73 -20.49 9.25 -14.61
C LEU A 73 -19.52 8.11 -14.92
N VAL A 74 -19.01 7.48 -13.87
CA VAL A 74 -17.99 6.42 -13.95
C VAL A 74 -18.67 5.06 -13.86
N GLY A 75 -18.56 4.27 -14.92
CA GLY A 75 -19.12 2.93 -15.01
C GLY A 75 -18.44 1.91 -14.08
N PRO A 76 -19.04 0.73 -13.91
CA PRO A 76 -18.38 -0.39 -13.26
C PRO A 76 -17.08 -0.75 -13.98
N GLY A 77 -16.00 -0.98 -13.22
CA GLY A 77 -14.71 -1.34 -13.79
C GLY A 77 -13.54 -1.07 -12.85
N VAL A 78 -12.36 -1.47 -13.31
CA VAL A 78 -11.08 -1.20 -12.66
C VAL A 78 -10.38 -0.08 -13.43
N TYR A 79 -10.16 1.04 -12.74
CA TYR A 79 -9.47 2.21 -13.27
C TYR A 79 -8.08 2.29 -12.64
N ARG A 80 -7.15 1.49 -13.19
CA ARG A 80 -5.76 1.43 -12.71
C ARG A 80 -5.08 2.78 -12.88
N GLN A 81 -4.48 3.27 -11.80
CA GLN A 81 -3.64 4.46 -11.79
C GLN A 81 -2.17 4.05 -11.96
N GLN A 82 -1.49 4.68 -12.92
CA GLN A 82 -0.05 4.55 -13.12
C GLN A 82 0.73 5.70 -12.47
N ALA A 83 0.06 6.82 -12.22
CA ALA A 83 0.51 7.99 -11.48
C ALA A 83 -0.70 8.56 -10.71
N ALA A 84 -0.49 9.51 -9.80
CA ALA A 84 -1.58 10.16 -9.10
C ALA A 84 -2.59 10.79 -10.08
N PHE A 85 -3.90 10.63 -9.81
CA PHE A 85 -4.91 11.43 -10.48
C PHE A 85 -4.90 12.83 -9.90
N GLU A 86 -4.23 13.74 -10.60
CA GLU A 86 -4.03 15.12 -10.14
C GLU A 86 -5.23 16.02 -10.46
N LEU A 87 -5.70 16.72 -9.45
CA LEU A 87 -6.74 17.75 -9.55
C LEU A 87 -6.22 19.02 -8.89
N ASN A 88 -6.36 20.15 -9.56
CA ASN A 88 -5.87 21.44 -9.09
C ASN A 88 -7.00 22.50 -9.12
N ALA A 89 -6.65 23.79 -9.06
CA ALA A 89 -7.63 24.87 -9.06
C ALA A 89 -8.52 24.95 -10.32
N GLU A 90 -8.06 24.53 -11.50
CA GLU A 90 -8.86 24.56 -12.76
C GLU A 90 -9.90 23.44 -12.84
N ASP A 91 -9.81 22.42 -11.97
CA ASP A 91 -10.74 21.28 -11.94
C ASP A 91 -11.93 21.47 -11.00
N GLY A 92 -11.92 22.57 -10.25
CA GLY A 92 -12.98 22.90 -9.30
C GLY A 92 -14.23 23.47 -9.95
N GLY A 93 -15.28 23.59 -9.16
CA GLY A 93 -16.52 24.27 -9.53
C GLY A 93 -16.79 25.49 -8.65
N SER A 94 -18.04 25.93 -8.67
CA SER A 94 -18.62 26.86 -7.69
C SER A 94 -19.75 26.17 -6.93
N GLU A 95 -20.30 26.82 -5.91
CA GLU A 95 -21.44 26.29 -5.14
C GLU A 95 -22.65 25.96 -6.03
N GLY A 96 -22.93 26.78 -7.06
CA GLY A 96 -24.01 26.55 -8.03
C GLY A 96 -23.62 25.68 -9.24
N ALA A 97 -22.33 25.40 -9.42
CA ALA A 97 -21.79 24.66 -10.55
C ALA A 97 -20.63 23.74 -10.12
N PRO A 98 -20.90 22.69 -9.32
CA PRO A 98 -19.86 21.79 -8.82
C PRO A 98 -19.34 20.86 -9.91
N VAL A 99 -18.20 20.22 -9.64
CA VAL A 99 -17.65 19.11 -10.45
C VAL A 99 -17.75 17.82 -9.64
N VAL A 100 -18.46 16.83 -10.15
CA VAL A 100 -18.74 15.58 -9.43
C VAL A 100 -18.28 14.38 -10.24
N TYR A 101 -17.38 13.58 -9.67
CA TYR A 101 -17.06 12.24 -10.17
C TYR A 101 -17.96 11.25 -9.41
N ARG A 102 -18.84 10.55 -10.12
CA ARG A 102 -19.87 9.69 -9.51
C ARG A 102 -19.84 8.29 -10.11
N ALA A 103 -19.76 7.28 -9.25
CA ALA A 103 -19.95 5.90 -9.69
C ALA A 103 -21.41 5.68 -10.12
N GLN A 104 -21.62 5.07 -11.29
CA GLN A 104 -22.94 4.67 -11.77
C GLN A 104 -23.55 3.55 -10.93
N LYS A 105 -22.69 2.71 -10.33
CA LYS A 105 -23.07 1.69 -9.34
C LYS A 105 -22.12 1.79 -8.15
N ARG A 106 -22.70 1.88 -6.96
CA ARG A 106 -21.97 2.06 -5.71
C ARG A 106 -20.86 1.03 -5.53
N GLY A 107 -19.63 1.52 -5.32
CA GLY A 107 -18.44 0.70 -5.08
C GLY A 107 -17.94 -0.13 -6.27
N GLN A 108 -18.54 0.02 -7.46
CA GLN A 108 -18.15 -0.76 -8.65
C GLN A 108 -17.24 0.01 -9.61
N ALA A 109 -17.15 1.34 -9.47
CA ALA A 109 -16.12 2.14 -10.11
C ALA A 109 -14.91 2.21 -9.17
N ARG A 110 -13.89 1.39 -9.45
CA ARG A 110 -12.80 1.17 -8.52
C ARG A 110 -11.50 1.77 -9.05
N LEU A 111 -10.94 2.74 -8.35
CA LEU A 111 -9.63 3.33 -8.64
C LEU A 111 -8.55 2.52 -7.90
N HIS A 112 -7.64 1.90 -8.66
CA HIS A 112 -6.67 0.95 -8.12
C HIS A 112 -5.24 1.44 -8.31
N GLY A 113 -4.40 1.35 -7.27
CA GLY A 113 -2.96 1.63 -7.35
C GLY A 113 -2.12 0.40 -7.72
N GLY A 114 -2.74 -0.66 -8.20
CA GLY A 114 -2.08 -1.95 -8.41
C GLY A 114 -2.34 -2.60 -9.76
N VAL A 115 -1.59 -3.67 -10.01
CA VAL A 115 -1.76 -4.57 -11.14
C VAL A 115 -2.53 -5.81 -10.69
N THR A 116 -3.62 -6.14 -11.38
CA THR A 116 -4.28 -7.44 -11.21
C THR A 116 -3.42 -8.52 -11.88
N LEU A 117 -3.08 -9.55 -11.13
CA LEU A 117 -2.34 -10.72 -11.62
C LEU A 117 -3.32 -11.83 -11.96
N ASP A 118 -3.11 -12.51 -13.09
CA ASP A 118 -3.90 -13.69 -13.45
C ASP A 118 -3.55 -14.85 -12.50
N ALA A 119 -4.55 -15.43 -11.84
CA ALA A 119 -4.37 -16.60 -11.00
C ALA A 119 -3.77 -17.80 -11.74
N ALA A 120 -4.02 -17.92 -13.05
CA ALA A 120 -3.45 -18.98 -13.88
C ALA A 120 -1.93 -18.81 -14.11
N ALA A 121 -1.38 -17.61 -13.89
CA ALA A 121 0.06 -17.36 -13.99
C ALA A 121 0.87 -17.89 -12.80
N PHE A 122 0.20 -18.31 -11.71
CA PHE A 122 0.84 -18.85 -10.51
C PHE A 122 1.10 -20.35 -10.67
N ALA A 123 2.34 -20.72 -10.94
CA ALA A 123 2.77 -22.10 -11.12
C ALA A 123 3.37 -22.69 -9.82
N ALA A 124 3.48 -24.01 -9.75
CA ALA A 124 4.25 -24.66 -8.69
C ALA A 124 5.74 -24.29 -8.80
N VAL A 125 6.40 -24.08 -7.66
CA VAL A 125 7.85 -23.89 -7.63
C VAL A 125 8.55 -25.21 -7.98
N THR A 126 9.35 -25.20 -9.04
CA THR A 126 10.09 -26.38 -9.53
C THR A 126 11.60 -26.22 -9.52
N ASP A 127 12.10 -24.99 -9.41
CA ASP A 127 13.55 -24.69 -9.36
C ASP A 127 14.17 -25.31 -8.09
N PRO A 128 15.12 -26.27 -8.23
CA PRO A 128 15.77 -26.92 -7.09
C PRO A 128 16.50 -25.95 -6.15
N ALA A 129 17.09 -24.88 -6.68
CA ALA A 129 17.81 -23.89 -5.87
C ALA A 129 16.85 -23.08 -4.99
N VAL A 130 15.65 -22.80 -5.50
CA VAL A 130 14.57 -22.16 -4.73
C VAL A 130 13.99 -23.13 -3.70
N LEU A 131 13.67 -24.36 -4.11
CA LEU A 131 13.11 -25.39 -3.23
C LEU A 131 14.04 -25.72 -2.05
N ALA A 132 15.36 -25.69 -2.26
CA ALA A 132 16.35 -25.92 -1.21
C ALA A 132 16.32 -24.85 -0.10
N ARG A 133 15.85 -23.64 -0.40
CA ARG A 133 15.73 -22.53 0.56
C ARG A 133 14.45 -22.62 1.40
N LEU A 134 13.38 -23.15 0.83
CA LEU A 134 12.09 -23.32 1.51
C LEU A 134 12.15 -24.42 2.57
N GLU A 135 11.39 -24.22 3.65
CA GLU A 135 11.08 -25.27 4.62
C GLU A 135 10.47 -26.50 3.93
N PRO A 136 10.84 -27.74 4.33
CA PRO A 136 10.30 -28.94 3.71
C PRO A 136 8.77 -29.00 3.65
N ALA A 137 8.09 -28.47 4.68
CA ALA A 137 6.63 -28.43 4.75
C ALA A 137 5.97 -27.43 3.78
N ALA A 138 6.69 -26.38 3.38
CA ALA A 138 6.21 -25.37 2.43
C ALA A 138 6.44 -25.78 0.96
N ARG A 139 7.35 -26.72 0.71
CA ARG A 139 7.64 -27.24 -0.64
C ARG A 139 6.37 -27.85 -1.24
N GLY A 140 6.06 -27.47 -2.48
CA GLY A 140 4.84 -27.89 -3.17
C GLY A 140 3.58 -27.08 -2.82
N GLN A 141 3.61 -26.28 -1.75
CA GLN A 141 2.51 -25.37 -1.38
C GLN A 141 2.71 -23.98 -1.96
N VAL A 142 3.95 -23.50 -1.96
CA VAL A 142 4.30 -22.21 -2.56
C VAL A 142 4.05 -22.21 -4.07
N ARG A 143 3.52 -21.09 -4.56
CA ARG A 143 3.35 -20.77 -5.98
C ARG A 143 4.25 -19.62 -6.38
N VAL A 144 4.66 -19.59 -7.64
CA VAL A 144 5.49 -18.53 -8.22
C VAL A 144 4.82 -17.92 -9.44
N CYS A 145 4.87 -16.59 -9.56
CA CYS A 145 4.42 -15.82 -10.70
C CYS A 145 5.57 -14.96 -11.24
N GLU A 146 5.80 -15.03 -12.54
CA GLU A 146 6.79 -14.20 -13.25
C GLU A 146 6.21 -12.80 -13.50
N LEU A 147 6.93 -11.76 -13.05
CA LEU A 147 6.51 -10.36 -13.17
C LEU A 147 7.32 -9.59 -14.22
N SER A 148 8.16 -10.26 -15.01
CA SER A 148 9.01 -9.62 -16.02
C SER A 148 8.24 -8.84 -17.08
N HIS A 149 6.96 -9.15 -17.29
CA HIS A 149 6.06 -8.43 -18.20
C HIS A 149 5.50 -7.13 -17.59
N LEU A 150 5.61 -6.94 -16.27
CA LEU A 150 5.08 -5.77 -15.55
C LEU A 150 6.10 -4.65 -15.37
N ALA A 151 7.40 -4.99 -15.37
CA ALA A 151 8.47 -4.04 -15.17
C ALA A 151 9.71 -4.45 -15.98
N THR A 152 10.28 -3.49 -16.69
CA THR A 152 11.56 -3.66 -17.41
C THR A 152 12.70 -3.82 -16.41
N ASP A 153 12.77 -2.91 -15.43
CA ASP A 153 13.81 -2.89 -14.39
C ASP A 153 13.45 -3.75 -13.16
N ALA A 154 14.47 -4.05 -12.36
CA ALA A 154 14.28 -4.71 -11.06
C ALA A 154 13.42 -3.84 -10.13
N PHE A 155 12.66 -4.48 -9.24
CA PHE A 155 11.92 -3.75 -8.22
C PHE A 155 12.88 -3.07 -7.23
N PRO A 156 12.65 -1.81 -6.82
CA PRO A 156 13.54 -1.14 -5.87
C PRO A 156 13.66 -1.90 -4.54
N PRO A 157 14.84 -2.02 -3.93
CA PRO A 157 14.99 -2.64 -2.62
C PRO A 157 14.36 -1.76 -1.53
N PHE A 158 14.12 -2.34 -0.36
CA PHE A 158 13.81 -1.53 0.83
C PHE A 158 15.01 -0.68 1.24
N LYS A 159 14.74 0.44 1.91
CA LYS A 159 15.78 1.25 2.56
C LYS A 159 16.54 0.39 3.58
N THR A 160 17.82 0.67 3.79
CA THR A 160 18.64 -0.02 4.78
C THR A 160 18.03 0.05 6.19
N ALA A 161 17.44 1.19 6.55
CA ALA A 161 16.62 1.34 7.74
C ALA A 161 15.41 2.26 7.46
N TYR A 162 14.29 1.99 8.11
CA TYR A 162 13.07 2.79 8.03
C TYR A 162 12.13 2.51 9.22
N ARG A 163 11.13 3.37 9.41
CA ARG A 163 10.04 3.18 10.39
C ARG A 163 8.72 3.03 9.67
N GLY A 164 7.79 2.32 10.28
CA GLY A 164 6.47 2.06 9.71
C GLY A 164 6.52 1.00 8.60
N VAL A 165 5.76 1.22 7.53
CA VAL A 165 5.48 0.19 6.53
C VAL A 165 6.57 0.17 5.44
N PRO A 166 7.03 -1.01 4.97
CA PRO A 166 7.93 -1.10 3.83
C PRO A 166 7.36 -0.41 2.59
N ALA A 167 8.27 0.08 1.75
CA ALA A 167 7.90 0.60 0.44
C ALA A 167 7.18 -0.47 -0.41
N ALA A 168 6.37 -0.01 -1.35
CA ALA A 168 5.70 -0.84 -2.36
C ALA A 168 6.68 -1.79 -3.09
N PRO A 169 6.19 -2.89 -3.70
CA PRO A 169 4.78 -3.26 -3.79
C PRO A 169 4.24 -3.98 -2.56
N TRP A 170 2.92 -4.03 -2.42
CA TRP A 170 2.20 -4.87 -1.44
C TRP A 170 1.27 -5.86 -2.15
N LEU A 171 1.20 -7.09 -1.65
CA LEU A 171 0.34 -8.12 -2.23
C LEU A 171 -1.01 -8.20 -1.52
N TYR A 172 -2.07 -8.30 -2.30
CA TYR A 172 -3.42 -8.54 -1.83
C TYR A 172 -4.03 -9.75 -2.53
N VAL A 173 -4.74 -10.57 -1.78
CA VAL A 173 -5.59 -11.66 -2.30
C VAL A 173 -6.99 -11.45 -1.74
N ASP A 174 -7.99 -11.39 -2.63
CA ASP A 174 -9.40 -11.14 -2.28
C ASP A 174 -9.61 -9.90 -1.39
N ARG A 175 -8.85 -8.84 -1.71
CA ARG A 175 -8.82 -7.56 -1.00
C ARG A 175 -8.26 -7.62 0.43
N ARG A 176 -7.62 -8.72 0.82
CA ARG A 176 -6.90 -8.84 2.10
C ARG A 176 -5.39 -8.68 1.85
N PRO A 177 -4.68 -7.88 2.67
CA PRO A 177 -3.23 -7.79 2.57
C PRO A 177 -2.60 -9.11 2.98
N MET A 178 -1.61 -9.55 2.20
CA MET A 178 -0.81 -10.73 2.52
C MET A 178 0.40 -10.34 3.36
N THR A 179 0.89 -11.28 4.17
CA THR A 179 2.01 -11.05 5.10
C THR A 179 3.34 -11.25 4.36
N LEU A 180 4.25 -10.28 4.42
CA LEU A 180 5.62 -10.56 3.96
C LEU A 180 6.19 -11.72 4.78
N ALA A 181 6.77 -12.71 4.09
CA ALA A 181 7.41 -13.87 4.71
C ALA A 181 8.31 -13.42 5.86
N ARG A 182 8.01 -13.91 7.06
CA ARG A 182 8.58 -13.41 8.31
C ARG A 182 8.91 -14.54 9.26
N TRP A 183 9.80 -14.23 10.19
CA TRP A 183 10.07 -15.12 11.31
C TRP A 183 10.26 -14.35 12.62
N PRO A 184 9.68 -14.80 13.74
CA PRO A 184 8.69 -15.86 13.83
C PRO A 184 7.40 -15.53 13.08
N ASN A 185 6.63 -16.56 12.74
CA ASN A 185 5.30 -16.41 12.17
C ASN A 185 4.41 -15.62 13.12
N ALA A 186 3.42 -14.90 12.58
CA ALA A 186 2.60 -13.98 13.36
C ALA A 186 1.81 -14.68 14.48
N ASP A 187 1.50 -15.96 14.31
CA ASP A 187 0.79 -16.82 15.26
C ASP A 187 1.73 -17.65 16.16
N ALA A 188 3.05 -17.51 16.00
CA ALA A 188 4.02 -18.20 16.85
C ALA A 188 3.92 -17.73 18.32
N PRO A 189 4.45 -18.53 19.28
CA PRO A 189 4.55 -18.12 20.68
C PRO A 189 5.19 -16.74 20.86
N GLU A 190 4.95 -16.12 22.03
CA GLU A 190 5.37 -14.74 22.30
C GLU A 190 4.79 -13.72 21.29
N ALA A 191 3.61 -14.02 20.73
CA ALA A 191 2.91 -13.20 19.73
C ALA A 191 3.76 -12.91 18.48
N GLY A 192 4.51 -13.91 18.02
CA GLY A 192 5.34 -13.81 16.81
C GLY A 192 6.64 -13.02 17.00
N TRP A 193 7.11 -12.83 18.23
CA TRP A 193 8.34 -12.10 18.51
C TRP A 193 9.49 -13.01 18.93
N ALA A 194 10.65 -12.83 18.30
CA ALA A 194 11.92 -13.28 18.84
C ALA A 194 12.48 -12.23 19.81
N SER A 195 13.53 -12.57 20.56
CA SER A 195 14.19 -11.62 21.44
C SER A 195 15.69 -11.83 21.57
N PHE A 196 16.42 -10.77 21.86
CA PHE A 196 17.84 -10.80 22.26
C PHE A 196 18.03 -10.16 23.63
N ALA A 197 19.03 -10.62 24.38
CA ALA A 197 19.36 -10.10 25.70
C ALA A 197 20.69 -9.31 25.71
N LYS A 198 21.64 -9.69 24.85
CA LYS A 198 23.02 -9.19 24.90
C LYS A 198 23.41 -8.53 23.58
N ALA A 199 23.67 -7.23 23.65
CA ALA A 199 24.35 -6.51 22.59
C ALA A 199 25.86 -6.75 22.72
N VAL A 200 26.51 -7.14 21.63
CA VAL A 200 27.98 -7.23 21.50
C VAL A 200 28.55 -5.86 21.17
N ASP A 201 27.82 -5.08 20.37
CA ASP A 201 28.08 -3.68 20.13
C ASP A 201 26.78 -2.89 20.16
N SER A 202 26.69 -1.87 21.00
CA SER A 202 25.52 -1.00 21.07
C SER A 202 25.39 -0.08 19.86
N GLY A 203 26.46 0.11 19.08
CA GLY A 203 26.48 1.05 17.96
C GLY A 203 26.56 2.53 18.37
N LEU A 204 26.53 2.83 19.67
CA LEU A 204 26.65 4.20 20.16
C LEU A 204 28.10 4.73 20.00
N PRO A 205 28.25 6.05 19.76
CA PRO A 205 29.53 6.73 19.85
C PRO A 205 30.20 6.48 21.20
N LYS A 206 31.51 6.26 21.19
CA LYS A 206 32.39 6.21 22.35
C LYS A 206 33.39 7.38 22.22
N PRO A 207 33.04 8.59 22.68
CA PRO A 207 33.82 9.81 22.40
C PRO A 207 35.30 9.69 22.79
N ASP A 208 35.57 9.04 23.92
CA ASP A 208 36.92 8.89 24.49
C ASP A 208 37.68 7.67 23.94
N SER A 209 37.13 6.96 22.94
CA SER A 209 37.79 5.79 22.37
C SER A 209 39.10 6.18 21.66
N PRO A 210 40.19 5.42 21.81
CA PRO A 210 41.40 5.63 21.03
C PRO A 210 41.18 5.35 19.53
N ASP A 211 40.20 4.51 19.18
CA ASP A 211 39.82 4.22 17.79
C ASP A 211 38.85 5.30 17.27
N PRO A 212 39.25 6.10 16.25
CA PRO A 212 38.39 7.11 15.66
C PRO A 212 37.07 6.58 15.08
N ALA A 213 37.01 5.31 14.66
CA ALA A 213 35.79 4.70 14.14
C ALA A 213 34.72 4.52 15.23
N LEU A 214 35.15 4.20 16.47
CA LEU A 214 34.26 4.01 17.61
C LEU A 214 33.70 5.33 18.15
N ARG A 215 34.29 6.48 17.81
CA ARG A 215 33.80 7.82 18.20
C ARG A 215 32.55 8.25 17.43
N LYS A 216 32.14 7.51 16.40
CA LYS A 216 30.94 7.77 15.61
C LYS A 216 29.88 6.70 15.86
N ALA A 217 28.62 7.05 15.60
CA ALA A 217 27.54 6.08 15.58
C ALA A 217 27.78 5.07 14.45
N ARG A 218 27.50 3.80 14.71
CA ARG A 218 27.74 2.69 13.79
C ARG A 218 26.67 1.61 13.98
N PRO A 219 26.54 0.65 13.06
CA PRO A 219 25.60 -0.43 13.25
C PRO A 219 25.90 -1.23 14.53
N GLY A 220 24.83 -1.57 15.25
CA GLY A 220 24.92 -2.44 16.42
C GLY A 220 24.98 -3.92 16.03
N ALA A 221 25.42 -4.76 16.97
CA ALA A 221 25.42 -6.20 16.84
C ALA A 221 25.00 -6.89 18.15
N PHE A 222 24.27 -8.00 18.07
CA PHE A 222 23.75 -8.72 19.23
C PHE A 222 23.88 -10.24 19.08
N GLU A 223 23.98 -10.93 20.21
CA GLU A 223 23.99 -12.39 20.27
C GLU A 223 22.58 -12.93 20.05
N PHE A 224 22.49 -13.96 19.21
CA PHE A 224 21.23 -14.63 18.90
C PHE A 224 21.46 -16.12 18.66
N ASP A 225 21.03 -16.92 19.64
CA ASP A 225 21.34 -18.36 19.69
C ASP A 225 20.57 -19.23 18.69
N ASP A 226 19.47 -18.72 18.14
CA ASP A 226 18.72 -19.47 17.14
C ASP A 226 19.60 -19.65 15.87
N PRO A 227 19.74 -20.87 15.33
CA PRO A 227 20.58 -21.12 14.16
C PRO A 227 19.94 -20.65 12.84
N ARG A 228 18.65 -20.27 12.85
CA ARG A 228 17.89 -19.92 11.65
C ARG A 228 18.49 -18.79 10.80
N PRO A 229 19.10 -17.71 11.35
CA PRO A 229 19.78 -16.70 10.55
C PRO A 229 20.88 -17.25 9.64
N ALA A 230 21.45 -18.43 9.95
CA ALA A 230 22.44 -19.08 9.09
C ALA A 230 21.90 -19.44 7.71
N ARG A 231 20.57 -19.57 7.55
CA ARG A 231 19.91 -19.94 6.31
C ARG A 231 19.54 -18.75 5.44
N TRP A 232 19.39 -17.57 6.03
CA TRP A 232 18.92 -16.38 5.34
C TRP A 232 19.86 -15.92 4.23
N ASN A 233 19.31 -15.63 3.07
CA ASN A 233 20.05 -14.99 1.98
C ASN A 233 20.17 -13.47 2.23
N LEU A 234 21.22 -13.06 2.94
CA LEU A 234 21.43 -11.65 3.30
C LEU A 234 21.74 -10.74 2.09
N GLU A 235 22.22 -11.30 0.98
CA GLU A 235 22.47 -10.56 -0.27
C GLU A 235 21.16 -10.07 -0.89
N GLN A 236 20.13 -10.92 -0.90
CA GLN A 236 18.76 -10.57 -1.29
C GLN A 236 18.03 -9.70 -0.24
N GLY A 237 18.63 -9.58 0.94
CA GLY A 237 18.21 -8.68 2.00
C GLY A 237 17.17 -9.29 2.94
N VAL A 238 17.53 -9.34 4.22
CA VAL A 238 16.61 -9.64 5.33
C VAL A 238 16.63 -8.46 6.28
N TRP A 239 15.45 -8.04 6.73
CA TRP A 239 15.29 -6.93 7.66
C TRP A 239 14.71 -7.43 8.96
N LEU A 240 15.06 -6.77 10.05
CA LEU A 240 14.48 -7.01 11.36
C LEU A 240 13.68 -5.78 11.76
N LEU A 241 12.39 -5.95 12.05
CA LEU A 241 11.64 -4.95 12.81
C LEU A 241 11.92 -5.22 14.30
N GLY A 242 12.57 -4.28 14.97
CA GLY A 242 12.97 -4.45 16.36
C GLY A 242 12.70 -3.24 17.23
N TYR A 243 12.48 -3.48 18.51
CA TYR A 243 12.52 -2.48 19.56
C TYR A 243 13.89 -2.53 20.22
N TRP A 244 14.83 -1.73 19.71
CA TRP A 244 16.26 -1.99 19.89
C TRP A 244 16.83 -1.61 21.27
N THR A 245 16.26 -0.59 21.90
CA THR A 245 16.64 -0.11 23.24
C THR A 245 15.43 0.29 24.06
N HIS A 246 14.35 0.76 23.42
CA HIS A 246 13.15 1.27 24.08
C HIS A 246 11.90 0.81 23.35
N ASP A 247 10.86 0.41 24.09
CA ASP A 247 9.65 -0.19 23.50
C ASP A 247 8.71 0.84 22.86
N TRP A 248 9.02 2.14 22.96
CA TRP A 248 8.35 3.23 22.23
C TRP A 248 9.03 3.59 20.91
N SER A 249 10.16 2.95 20.58
CA SER A 249 10.97 3.26 19.41
C SER A 249 11.33 1.97 18.67
N ASP A 250 10.45 1.55 17.76
CA ASP A 250 10.78 0.54 16.76
C ASP A 250 11.51 1.16 15.56
N GLU A 251 12.31 0.31 14.92
CA GLU A 251 12.87 0.60 13.62
C GLU A 251 13.09 -0.72 12.87
N VAL A 252 12.86 -0.70 11.56
CA VAL A 252 13.19 -1.81 10.68
C VAL A 252 14.60 -1.59 10.15
N ILE A 253 15.52 -2.52 10.39
CA ILE A 253 16.92 -2.41 10.01
C ILE A 253 17.38 -3.68 9.29
N ARG A 254 18.03 -3.53 8.13
CA ARG A 254 18.61 -4.64 7.37
C ARG A 254 19.68 -5.36 8.18
N VAL A 255 19.74 -6.68 8.08
CA VAL A 255 20.85 -7.48 8.58
C VAL A 255 22.04 -7.34 7.62
N ALA A 256 23.18 -6.90 8.13
CA ALA A 256 24.43 -6.81 7.36
C ALA A 256 25.16 -8.15 7.31
N ALA A 257 25.25 -8.85 8.44
CA ALA A 257 25.98 -10.09 8.54
C ALA A 257 25.46 -10.97 9.69
N TYR A 258 25.74 -12.27 9.58
CA TYR A 258 25.58 -13.23 10.66
C TYR A 258 26.87 -14.05 10.82
N ASP A 259 27.52 -13.94 11.99
CA ASP A 259 28.68 -14.75 12.36
C ASP A 259 28.16 -16.04 13.00
N ARG A 260 28.29 -17.17 12.28
CA ARG A 260 27.74 -18.48 12.70
C ARG A 260 28.44 -19.03 13.94
N ASP A 261 29.75 -18.81 14.06
CA ASP A 261 30.55 -19.35 15.16
C ASP A 261 30.27 -18.59 16.45
N LYS A 262 30.14 -17.26 16.35
CA LYS A 262 29.83 -16.39 17.49
C LYS A 262 28.34 -16.24 17.76
N ARG A 263 27.49 -16.66 16.82
CA ARG A 263 26.03 -16.47 16.83
C ARG A 263 25.65 -15.00 16.99
N VAL A 264 26.27 -14.14 16.18
CA VAL A 264 26.09 -12.69 16.25
C VAL A 264 25.44 -12.18 14.98
N ILE A 265 24.32 -11.47 15.14
CA ILE A 265 23.70 -10.67 14.07
C ILE A 265 24.28 -9.26 14.13
N THR A 266 24.77 -8.76 12.99
CA THR A 266 25.19 -7.37 12.81
C THR A 266 24.16 -6.65 11.95
N LEU A 267 23.66 -5.52 12.43
CA LEU A 267 22.74 -4.66 11.68
C LEU A 267 23.49 -3.87 10.61
N ALA A 268 22.77 -3.31 9.64
CA ALA A 268 23.36 -2.53 8.54
C ALA A 268 23.30 -1.01 8.74
N ALA A 269 22.62 -0.54 9.79
CA ALA A 269 22.51 0.87 10.13
C ALA A 269 22.61 1.09 11.65
N PRO A 270 23.10 2.26 12.10
CA PRO A 270 22.98 2.67 13.50
C PRO A 270 21.51 2.93 13.85
N HIS A 271 21.12 2.58 15.07
CA HIS A 271 19.88 3.03 15.70
C HIS A 271 20.18 4.25 16.58
N ASN A 272 19.28 5.23 16.65
CA ASN A 272 19.52 6.51 17.35
C ASN A 272 19.76 6.34 18.86
N TYR A 273 19.16 5.33 19.49
CA TYR A 273 19.41 4.95 20.90
C TYR A 273 20.43 3.82 21.04
N GLY A 274 21.13 3.45 19.96
CA GLY A 274 21.89 2.21 19.89
C GLY A 274 21.00 0.98 20.03
N ILE A 275 21.61 -0.17 20.30
CA ILE A 275 20.92 -1.41 20.64
C ILE A 275 21.41 -1.94 22.00
N MET A 276 20.50 -2.36 22.87
CA MET A 276 20.86 -2.95 24.17
C MET A 276 19.68 -3.64 24.86
N GLY A 277 19.94 -4.82 25.42
CA GLY A 277 19.08 -5.45 26.41
C GLY A 277 19.41 -4.97 27.83
N GLY A 278 18.57 -5.34 28.80
CA GLY A 278 18.80 -5.05 30.22
C GLY A 278 18.68 -3.57 30.62
N THR A 279 18.19 -2.70 29.72
CA THR A 279 17.88 -1.31 30.05
C THR A 279 16.49 -1.15 30.65
N TRP A 280 16.17 0.06 31.12
CA TRP A 280 14.88 0.36 31.73
C TRP A 280 13.72 -0.15 30.87
N GLY A 281 12.84 -0.94 31.49
CA GLY A 281 11.63 -1.50 30.87
C GLY A 281 11.70 -2.99 30.50
N ALA A 282 12.85 -3.57 30.13
CA ALA A 282 12.90 -5.00 29.78
C ALA A 282 14.32 -5.61 29.80
N ALA A 283 14.43 -6.84 30.31
CA ALA A 283 15.68 -7.61 30.28
C ALA A 283 16.08 -8.03 28.85
N LYS A 284 15.09 -8.20 27.97
CA LYS A 284 15.26 -8.60 26.57
C LYS A 284 14.58 -7.60 25.65
N ARG A 285 15.05 -7.53 24.40
CA ARG A 285 14.48 -6.68 23.34
C ARG A 285 13.90 -7.55 22.24
N ARG A 286 12.70 -7.21 21.79
CA ARG A 286 11.92 -8.00 20.85
C ARG A 286 12.13 -7.56 19.41
N PHE A 287 12.15 -8.52 18.50
CA PHE A 287 12.20 -8.27 17.06
C PHE A 287 11.56 -9.42 16.28
N PHE A 288 11.30 -9.21 14.99
CA PHE A 288 11.05 -10.29 14.04
C PHE A 288 11.74 -9.97 12.71
N ALA A 289 12.15 -11.00 11.99
CA ALA A 289 12.69 -10.92 10.65
C ALA A 289 11.56 -10.85 9.61
N LEU A 290 11.80 -10.14 8.52
CA LEU A 290 10.88 -10.04 7.38
C LEU A 290 11.66 -10.02 6.06
N ASN A 291 10.96 -10.37 4.99
CA ASN A 291 11.47 -10.43 3.62
C ASN A 291 12.54 -11.54 3.43
N ALA A 292 12.29 -12.72 4.01
CA ALA A 292 13.14 -13.89 3.82
C ALA A 292 12.35 -15.01 3.13
N LEU A 293 12.81 -15.45 1.95
CA LEU A 293 12.18 -16.57 1.24
C LEU A 293 12.25 -17.86 2.06
N GLU A 294 13.32 -18.01 2.84
CA GLU A 294 13.54 -19.16 3.73
C GLU A 294 12.45 -19.29 4.80
N GLU A 295 11.75 -18.20 5.10
CA GLU A 295 10.68 -18.09 6.10
C GLU A 295 9.29 -17.99 5.45
N LEU A 296 9.17 -18.26 4.13
CA LEU A 296 7.87 -18.37 3.46
C LEU A 296 7.29 -19.76 3.76
N ASP A 297 6.66 -19.92 4.92
CA ASP A 297 6.36 -21.25 5.46
C ASP A 297 4.92 -21.46 5.96
N VAL A 298 4.10 -20.42 6.03
CA VAL A 298 2.66 -20.53 6.37
C VAL A 298 1.74 -19.88 5.31
N PRO A 299 0.49 -20.36 5.19
CA PRO A 299 -0.47 -19.76 4.28
C PRO A 299 -0.72 -18.27 4.57
N GLY A 300 -0.90 -17.47 3.51
CA GLY A 300 -1.08 -16.02 3.59
C GLY A 300 0.22 -15.23 3.53
N GLU A 301 1.37 -15.90 3.46
CA GLU A 301 2.67 -15.27 3.30
C GLU A 301 3.11 -15.13 1.84
N TRP A 302 3.95 -14.13 1.58
CA TRP A 302 4.53 -13.91 0.26
C TRP A 302 5.96 -13.35 0.32
N TYR A 303 6.69 -13.53 -0.77
CA TYR A 303 8.04 -13.01 -0.96
C TYR A 303 8.22 -12.52 -2.40
N LEU A 304 8.93 -11.41 -2.60
CA LEU A 304 9.26 -10.89 -3.92
C LEU A 304 10.78 -10.94 -4.14
N ASP A 305 11.20 -11.78 -5.06
CA ASP A 305 12.55 -11.67 -5.63
C ASP A 305 12.56 -10.45 -6.57
N ARG A 306 13.05 -9.34 -6.03
CA ARG A 306 13.03 -8.04 -6.70
C ARG A 306 13.93 -7.99 -7.93
N ALA A 307 15.05 -8.70 -7.89
CA ALA A 307 16.02 -8.75 -8.98
C ALA A 307 15.55 -9.69 -10.09
N ALA A 308 15.07 -10.89 -9.74
CA ALA A 308 14.54 -11.85 -10.69
C ALA A 308 13.11 -11.53 -11.16
N LYS A 309 12.43 -10.57 -10.52
CA LYS A 309 11.03 -10.19 -10.77
C LYS A 309 10.08 -11.38 -10.62
N ARG A 310 10.24 -12.13 -9.54
CA ARG A 310 9.42 -13.32 -9.22
C ARG A 310 8.68 -13.14 -7.90
N LEU A 311 7.37 -13.28 -7.96
CA LEU A 311 6.50 -13.25 -6.79
C LEU A 311 6.23 -14.68 -6.33
N TYR A 312 6.54 -14.96 -5.07
CA TYR A 312 6.24 -16.23 -4.40
C TYR A 312 5.12 -16.00 -3.40
N LEU A 313 4.14 -16.89 -3.38
CA LEU A 313 2.95 -16.83 -2.52
C LEU A 313 2.68 -18.22 -1.95
N TYR A 314 2.49 -18.32 -0.64
CA TYR A 314 1.83 -19.47 -0.02
C TYR A 314 0.34 -19.14 0.10
N PRO A 315 -0.52 -19.67 -0.79
CA PRO A 315 -1.92 -19.28 -0.79
C PRO A 315 -2.70 -19.91 0.37
N GLU A 316 -3.65 -19.16 0.96
CA GLU A 316 -4.56 -19.64 2.02
C GLU A 316 -5.61 -20.65 1.51
N GLY A 317 -5.81 -20.70 0.19
CA GLY A 317 -6.77 -21.58 -0.46
C GLY A 317 -6.51 -21.68 -1.97
N PRO A 318 -7.42 -22.30 -2.72
CA PRO A 318 -7.32 -22.37 -4.17
C PRO A 318 -7.23 -20.97 -4.79
N LEU A 319 -6.29 -20.75 -5.71
CA LEU A 319 -6.17 -19.48 -6.43
C LEU A 319 -7.16 -19.36 -7.59
N LYS A 320 -7.79 -20.46 -8.01
CA LYS A 320 -8.80 -20.44 -9.06
C LYS A 320 -9.93 -19.49 -8.62
N ASP A 321 -10.14 -18.44 -9.42
CA ASP A 321 -11.10 -17.36 -9.18
C ASP A 321 -10.70 -16.32 -8.10
N ALA A 322 -9.50 -16.43 -7.51
CA ALA A 322 -8.99 -15.45 -6.55
C ALA A 322 -8.61 -14.12 -7.24
N SER A 323 -8.94 -13.00 -6.59
CA SER A 323 -8.50 -11.67 -7.03
C SER A 323 -7.12 -11.37 -6.44
N ILE A 324 -6.08 -11.50 -7.25
CA ILE A 324 -4.69 -11.24 -6.83
C ILE A 324 -4.25 -9.87 -7.36
N VAL A 325 -3.87 -8.96 -6.47
CA VAL A 325 -3.44 -7.60 -6.83
C VAL A 325 -2.08 -7.29 -6.20
N LEU A 326 -1.13 -6.89 -7.05
CA LEU A 326 0.14 -6.32 -6.63
C LEU A 326 0.02 -4.80 -6.65
N ALA A 327 -0.12 -4.17 -5.49
CA ALA A 327 -0.18 -2.72 -5.35
C ALA A 327 1.20 -2.12 -5.64
N THR A 328 1.37 -1.39 -6.73
CA THR A 328 2.68 -0.91 -7.21
C THR A 328 2.83 0.60 -7.19
N LEU A 329 1.74 1.35 -7.15
CA LEU A 329 1.74 2.81 -7.20
C LEU A 329 2.33 3.39 -5.92
N THR A 330 3.45 4.09 -6.00
CA THR A 330 4.12 4.72 -4.85
C THR A 330 3.60 6.13 -4.55
N GLU A 331 2.66 6.63 -5.34
CA GLU A 331 2.01 7.93 -5.18
C GLU A 331 0.59 7.76 -4.60
N PRO A 332 0.02 8.83 -4.00
CA PRO A 332 -1.41 8.85 -3.68
C PRO A 332 -2.27 8.57 -4.92
N LEU A 333 -3.36 7.81 -4.76
CA LEU A 333 -4.31 7.53 -5.85
C LEU A 333 -4.89 8.80 -6.47
N VAL A 334 -5.18 9.80 -5.62
CA VAL A 334 -5.71 11.11 -6.01
C VAL A 334 -4.94 12.16 -5.25
N LYS A 335 -4.52 13.21 -5.95
CA LYS A 335 -3.85 14.37 -5.38
C LYS A 335 -4.67 15.60 -5.71
N ILE A 336 -5.17 16.30 -4.67
CA ILE A 336 -6.06 17.45 -4.82
C ILE A 336 -5.38 18.68 -4.21
N GLU A 337 -5.15 19.72 -5.02
CA GLU A 337 -4.47 20.94 -4.60
C GLU A 337 -5.24 22.20 -5.00
N GLY A 338 -5.69 23.00 -4.03
CA GLY A 338 -6.34 24.29 -4.33
C GLY A 338 -7.70 24.22 -5.04
N THR A 339 -8.28 23.03 -5.19
CA THR A 339 -9.61 22.81 -5.79
C THR A 339 -10.75 23.20 -4.85
N ARG A 340 -11.92 23.57 -5.41
CA ARG A 340 -13.16 23.86 -4.67
C ARG A 340 -14.36 23.20 -5.32
N HIS A 341 -15.41 22.91 -4.53
CA HIS A 341 -16.69 22.36 -5.00
C HIS A 341 -16.53 21.13 -5.92
N LEU A 342 -15.59 20.25 -5.56
CA LEU A 342 -15.34 18.97 -6.20
C LEU A 342 -15.77 17.83 -5.27
N SER A 343 -16.37 16.78 -5.82
CA SER A 343 -16.81 15.62 -5.03
C SER A 343 -16.58 14.30 -5.75
N PHE A 344 -16.17 13.28 -4.99
CA PHE A 344 -16.20 11.89 -5.41
C PHE A 344 -17.34 11.19 -4.69
N ILE A 345 -18.24 10.55 -5.43
CA ILE A 345 -19.46 9.94 -4.88
C ILE A 345 -19.53 8.47 -5.26
N GLU A 346 -19.47 7.60 -4.24
CA GLU A 346 -19.59 6.14 -4.34
C GLU A 346 -18.51 5.42 -5.17
N LEU A 347 -17.39 6.07 -5.47
CA LEU A 347 -16.19 5.41 -6.01
C LEU A 347 -15.49 4.63 -4.89
N ALA A 348 -14.85 3.51 -5.27
CA ALA A 348 -13.97 2.77 -4.38
C ALA A 348 -12.51 3.15 -4.67
N PHE A 349 -11.73 3.43 -3.61
CA PHE A 349 -10.29 3.65 -3.68
C PHE A 349 -9.60 2.43 -3.06
N GLU A 350 -8.87 1.66 -3.86
CA GLU A 350 -8.28 0.40 -3.45
C GLU A 350 -6.78 0.35 -3.80
N PHE A 351 -5.99 -0.38 -3.00
CA PHE A 351 -4.59 -0.69 -3.31
C PHE A 351 -3.69 0.55 -3.52
N GLY A 352 -4.00 1.67 -2.87
CA GLY A 352 -3.14 2.84 -2.80
C GLY A 352 -2.20 2.79 -1.61
N HIS A 353 -1.07 3.50 -1.72
CA HIS A 353 -0.17 3.75 -0.60
C HIS A 353 -0.39 5.19 -0.14
N ALA A 354 -0.63 5.40 1.16
CA ALA A 354 -0.59 6.73 1.74
C ALA A 354 0.84 6.99 2.21
N SER A 355 1.49 7.99 1.60
CA SER A 355 2.78 8.53 2.06
C SER A 355 2.59 9.53 3.17
#